data_AF-A0A6J7NM54-F1
#
_entry.id   AF-A0A6J7NM54-F1
#
_cell.length_a   1.000
_cell.length_b   1.000
_cell.length_c   1.000
_cell.angle_alpha   90.00
_cell.angle_beta   90.00
_cell.angle_gamma   90.00
#
_symmetry.space_group_name_H-M   'P 1'
#
loop_
_entity.id
_entity.type
_entity.pdbx_description
1 polymer ?
#
loop_
_entity_poly.entity_id
_entity_poly.type
_entity_poly.pdbx_seq_one_letter_code
_entity_poly.pdbx_strand_id
1 'polypeptide(L)'
;MQLACYQLGVVLDGFEEKLKSTDVTGAQLVYLASKNKSYSTREQGALVDVDATTAILEEIAVGMGGATFTARKNDMCKQCKVKPSCPLYLEGKAVHQ
;
A
#
# COMPACT_ATOMS: atom_id res chain seq x y z
N MET A 1 -5.42 -0.62 -0.27
CA MET A 1 -4.49 -1.47 -1.01
C MET A 1 -3.86 -2.56 -0.15
N GLN A 2 -3.29 -2.25 1.03
CA GLN A 2 -2.59 -3.26 1.85
C GLN A 2 -3.34 -4.60 2.03
N LEU A 3 -4.57 -4.57 2.53
CA LEU A 3 -5.37 -5.79 2.74
C LEU A 3 -5.68 -6.50 1.41
N ALA A 4 -6.03 -5.76 0.35
CA ALA A 4 -6.29 -6.32 -0.98
C ALA A 4 -5.07 -7.06 -1.56
N CYS A 5 -3.85 -6.57 -1.35
CA CYS A 5 -2.63 -7.26 -1.81
C CYS A 5 -2.42 -8.62 -1.13
N TYR A 6 -2.75 -8.74 0.16
CA TYR A 6 -2.69 -10.04 0.85
C TYR A 6 -3.73 -11.00 0.30
N GLN A 7 -4.96 -10.53 0.08
CA GLN A 7 -6.01 -11.34 -0.55
C GLN A 7 -5.58 -11.80 -1.95
N LEU A 8 -5.02 -10.89 -2.76
CA LEU A 8 -4.50 -11.21 -4.09
C LEU A 8 -3.38 -12.26 -4.04
N GLY A 9 -2.46 -12.15 -3.08
CA GLY A 9 -1.39 -13.14 -2.91
C GLY A 9 -1.90 -14.54 -2.57
N VAL A 10 -3.03 -14.65 -1.85
CA VAL A 10 -3.69 -15.95 -1.61
C VAL A 10 -4.38 -16.46 -2.88
N VAL A 11 -5.07 -15.58 -3.63
CA VAL A 11 -5.74 -15.94 -4.88
C VAL A 11 -4.76 -16.41 -5.96
N LEU A 12 -3.57 -15.80 -6.01
CA LEU A 12 -2.49 -16.13 -6.96
C LEU A 12 -1.53 -17.21 -6.44
N ASP A 13 -2.00 -18.10 -5.56
CA ASP A 13 -1.23 -19.26 -5.10
C ASP A 13 0.09 -18.93 -4.37
N GLY A 14 0.29 -17.69 -3.91
CA GLY A 14 1.51 -17.25 -3.24
C GLY A 14 1.76 -17.90 -1.86
N PHE A 15 0.84 -18.75 -1.39
CA PHE A 15 0.90 -19.43 -0.10
C PHE A 15 0.55 -20.93 -0.19
N GLU A 16 0.69 -21.57 -1.35
CA GLU A 16 0.38 -23.00 -1.56
C GLU A 16 0.99 -23.94 -0.50
N GLU A 17 2.21 -23.66 -0.01
CA GLU A 17 2.86 -24.48 1.02
C GLU A 17 2.17 -24.42 2.40
N LYS A 18 1.34 -23.40 2.63
CA LYS A 18 0.73 -23.10 3.94
C LYS A 18 -0.79 -23.15 3.93
N LEU A 19 -1.41 -22.88 2.79
CA LEU A 19 -2.86 -22.83 2.63
C LEU A 19 -3.33 -23.98 1.74
N LYS A 20 -4.49 -24.55 2.10
CA LYS A 20 -5.11 -25.65 1.35
C LYS A 20 -6.05 -25.18 0.23
N SER A 21 -6.33 -23.89 0.17
CA SER A 21 -7.21 -23.27 -0.81
C SER A 21 -6.77 -21.82 -1.04
N THR A 22 -7.09 -21.31 -2.23
CA THR A 22 -6.97 -19.92 -2.65
C THR A 22 -8.24 -19.10 -2.41
N ASP A 23 -9.27 -19.71 -1.81
CA ASP A 23 -10.52 -19.03 -1.47
C ASP A 23 -10.32 -17.97 -0.39
N VAL A 24 -10.67 -16.72 -0.71
CA VAL A 24 -10.60 -15.59 0.22
C VAL A 24 -11.97 -14.97 0.42
N THR A 25 -12.47 -14.99 1.65
CA THR A 25 -13.76 -14.38 2.01
C THR A 25 -13.64 -12.93 2.49
N GLY A 26 -12.40 -12.46 2.74
CA GLY A 26 -12.10 -11.10 3.14
C GLY A 26 -10.79 -11.01 3.93
N ALA A 27 -10.56 -9.84 4.52
CA ALA A 27 -9.41 -9.58 5.36
C ALA A 27 -9.74 -8.61 6.50
N GLN A 28 -8.98 -8.68 7.58
CA GLN A 28 -9.16 -7.82 8.75
C GLN A 28 -7.84 -7.20 9.18
N LEU A 29 -7.87 -5.91 9.51
CA LEU A 29 -6.78 -5.17 10.12
C LEU A 29 -7.09 -4.94 11.61
N VAL A 30 -6.34 -5.62 12.48
CA VAL A 30 -6.50 -5.53 13.93
C VAL A 30 -5.50 -4.50 14.49
N TYR A 31 -6.02 -3.44 15.07
CA TYR A 31 -5.25 -2.44 15.81
C TYR A 31 -5.13 -2.87 17.26
N LEU A 32 -3.96 -3.40 17.60
CA LEU A 32 -3.62 -3.77 18.97
C LEU A 32 -3.52 -2.52 19.83
N ALA A 33 -4.17 -2.56 20.98
CA ALA A 33 -4.11 -1.50 21.97
C ALA A 33 -2.96 -1.71 22.97
N SER A 34 -2.51 -0.61 23.60
CA SER A 34 -1.57 -0.68 24.72
C SER A 34 -2.27 -1.15 26.00
N LYS A 35 -1.49 -1.36 27.07
CA LYS A 35 -1.82 -2.09 28.32
C LYS A 35 -3.22 -1.87 28.95
N ASN A 36 -3.97 -0.82 28.61
CA ASN A 36 -5.28 -0.48 29.21
C ASN A 36 -6.40 -0.13 28.20
N LYS A 37 -6.31 -0.53 26.93
CA LYS A 37 -7.40 -0.30 25.94
C LYS A 37 -7.77 -1.61 25.24
N SER A 38 -9.04 -1.72 24.82
CA SER A 38 -9.48 -2.80 23.94
C SER A 38 -8.92 -2.61 22.52
N TYR A 39 -8.71 -3.71 21.80
CA TYR A 39 -8.34 -3.66 20.40
C TYR A 39 -9.49 -3.09 19.55
N SER A 40 -9.16 -2.61 18.35
CA SER A 40 -10.17 -2.25 17.34
C SER A 40 -9.84 -2.93 16.02
N THR A 41 -10.86 -3.16 15.19
CA THR A 41 -10.71 -3.85 13.91
C THR A 41 -11.23 -3.00 12.76
N ARG A 42 -10.68 -3.23 11.56
CA ARG A 42 -11.24 -2.77 10.29
C ARG A 42 -11.34 -3.95 9.35
N GLU A 43 -12.51 -4.15 8.78
CA GLU A 43 -12.79 -5.27 7.87
C GLU A 43 -12.80 -4.80 6.42
N GLN A 44 -12.33 -5.68 5.54
CA GLN A 44 -12.49 -5.59 4.11
C GLN A 44 -13.14 -6.90 3.65
N GLY A 45 -14.20 -6.81 2.86
CA GLY A 45 -14.79 -7.98 2.22
C GLY A 45 -13.82 -8.66 1.25
N ALA A 46 -14.28 -9.79 0.69
CA ALA A 46 -13.57 -10.51 -0.35
C ALA A 46 -13.15 -9.57 -1.50
N LEU A 47 -11.98 -9.85 -2.08
CA LEU A 47 -11.50 -9.13 -3.25
C LEU A 47 -12.45 -9.37 -4.42
N VAL A 48 -13.14 -8.32 -4.87
CA VAL A 48 -14.17 -8.42 -5.92
C VAL A 48 -13.56 -8.42 -7.31
N ASP A 49 -12.47 -7.68 -7.51
CA ASP A 49 -11.86 -7.47 -8.83
C ASP A 49 -10.35 -7.76 -8.77
N VAL A 50 -10.00 -9.00 -9.08
CA VAL A 50 -8.62 -9.52 -9.08
C VAL A 50 -7.81 -8.86 -10.19
N ASP A 51 -8.39 -8.75 -11.40
CA ASP A 51 -7.69 -8.23 -12.57
C ASP A 51 -7.40 -6.73 -12.41
N ALA A 52 -8.37 -5.93 -11.97
CA ALA A 52 -8.13 -4.51 -11.72
C ALA A 52 -7.10 -4.29 -10.60
N THR A 53 -7.13 -5.12 -9.56
CA THR A 53 -6.14 -5.01 -8.47
C THR A 53 -4.73 -5.38 -8.95
N THR A 54 -4.62 -6.41 -9.79
CA THR A 54 -3.36 -6.82 -10.44
C THR A 54 -2.84 -5.71 -11.35
N ALA A 55 -3.70 -5.13 -12.19
CA ALA A 55 -3.31 -4.04 -13.09
C ALA A 55 -2.79 -2.80 -12.33
N ILE A 56 -3.42 -2.43 -11.21
CA ILE A 56 -2.92 -1.34 -10.37
C ILE A 56 -1.56 -1.71 -9.74
N LEU A 57 -1.37 -2.96 -9.31
CA LEU A 57 -0.10 -3.42 -8.77
C LEU A 57 1.02 -3.36 -9.82
N GLU A 58 0.73 -3.77 -11.05
CA GLU A 58 1.65 -3.71 -12.19
C GLU A 58 2.01 -2.26 -12.55
N GLU A 59 1.03 -1.35 -12.60
CA GLU A 59 1.28 0.08 -12.83
C GLU A 59 2.25 0.64 -11.77
N ILE A 60 2.03 0.30 -10.49
CA ILE A 60 2.92 0.69 -9.39
C ILE A 60 4.31 0.10 -9.60
N ALA A 61 4.42 -1.19 -9.95
CA ALA A 61 5.70 -1.85 -10.14
C ALA A 61 6.52 -1.22 -11.27
N VAL A 62 5.89 -0.92 -12.41
CA VAL A 62 6.52 -0.19 -13.52
C VAL A 62 6.99 1.19 -13.07
N GLY A 63 6.14 1.94 -12.35
CA GLY A 63 6.51 3.24 -11.81
C GLY A 63 7.68 3.19 -10.83
N MET A 64 7.77 2.13 -10.02
CA MET A 64 8.87 1.92 -9.07
C MET A 64 10.18 1.50 -9.74
N GLY A 65 10.13 0.89 -10.93
CA GLY A 65 11.30 0.52 -11.73
C GLY A 65 11.92 1.68 -12.53
N GLY A 66 11.31 2.86 -12.53
CA GLY A 66 11.76 4.02 -13.31
C GLY A 66 12.95 4.78 -12.71
N ALA A 67 13.71 5.47 -13.56
CA ALA A 67 14.80 6.37 -13.14
C ALA A 67 14.31 7.74 -12.62
N THR A 68 13.04 8.07 -12.87
CA THR A 68 12.42 9.34 -12.50
C THR A 68 11.09 9.09 -11.81
N PHE A 69 10.82 9.85 -10.74
CA PHE A 69 9.62 9.71 -9.93
C PHE A 69 8.75 10.96 -10.03
N THR A 70 7.44 10.75 -10.15
CA THR A 70 6.47 11.86 -10.12
C THR A 70 6.17 12.22 -8.66
N ALA A 71 6.62 13.40 -8.22
CA ALA A 71 6.18 13.95 -6.94
C ALA A 71 4.73 14.45 -7.07
N ARG A 72 3.83 13.97 -6.20
CA ARG A 72 2.42 14.39 -6.14
C ARG A 72 2.08 14.94 -4.76
N LYS A 73 1.27 16.00 -4.71
CA LYS A 73 0.78 16.58 -3.45
C LYS A 73 -0.40 15.74 -2.92
N ASN A 74 -0.38 15.41 -1.64
CA ASN A 74 -1.46 14.70 -0.94
C ASN A 74 -1.47 15.05 0.56
N ASP A 75 -2.38 14.45 1.32
CA ASP A 75 -2.56 14.73 2.75
C ASP A 75 -1.33 14.37 3.60
N MET A 76 -0.52 13.42 3.12
CA MET A 76 0.69 12.97 3.82
C MET A 76 1.87 13.93 3.65
N CYS A 77 1.80 14.92 2.75
CA CYS A 77 2.90 15.88 2.58
C CYS A 77 3.23 16.66 3.86
N LYS A 78 2.27 16.83 4.79
CA LYS A 78 2.48 17.49 6.09
C LYS A 78 3.41 16.71 7.02
N GLN A 79 3.47 15.39 6.88
CA GLN A 79 4.21 14.47 7.75
C GLN A 79 5.40 13.80 7.03
N CYS A 80 5.59 14.12 5.75
CA CYS A 80 6.58 13.51 4.88
C CYS A 80 8.01 13.82 5.35
N LYS A 81 8.79 12.77 5.66
CA LYS A 81 10.17 12.90 6.18
C LYS A 81 11.16 13.43 5.14
N VAL A 82 10.86 13.25 3.85
CA VAL A 82 11.71 13.70 2.73
C VAL A 82 11.24 15.02 2.13
N LYS A 83 10.34 15.75 2.81
CA LYS A 83 9.84 17.06 2.37
C LYS A 83 10.95 18.06 2.01
N PRO A 84 12.08 18.16 2.76
CA PRO A 84 13.18 19.07 2.41
C PRO A 84 13.85 18.77 1.06
N SER A 85 13.70 17.57 0.52
CA SER A 85 14.26 17.18 -0.80
C SER A 85 13.19 17.13 -1.89
N CYS A 86 11.94 17.46 -1.57
CA CYS A 86 10.83 17.32 -2.51
C CYS A 86 10.80 18.49 -3.50
N PRO A 87 10.78 18.24 -4.83
CA PRO A 87 10.79 19.31 -5.83
C PRO A 87 9.51 20.17 -5.83
N LEU A 88 8.45 19.73 -5.15
CA LEU A 88 7.21 20.50 -4.99
C LEU A 88 7.29 21.56 -3.89
N TYR A 89 8.35 21.57 -3.08
CA TYR A 89 8.57 22.53 -2.01
C TYR A 89 9.82 23.37 -2.32
N LEU A 90 9.75 24.67 -2.04
CA LEU A 90 10.84 25.62 -2.31
C LEU A 90 12.14 25.24 -1.59
N GLU A 91 12.02 24.68 -0.39
CA GLU A 91 13.14 24.18 0.43
C GLU A 91 13.92 23.03 -0.24
N GLY A 92 13.30 22.32 -1.20
CA GLY A 92 13.89 21.20 -1.94
C GLY A 92 14.22 21.50 -3.40
N LYS A 93 14.13 22.77 -3.83
CA LYS A 93 14.74 23.15 -5.11
C LYS A 93 16.26 23.14 -4.93
N ALA A 94 16.95 22.35 -5.75
CA ALA A 94 18.40 22.46 -5.88
C ALA A 94 18.75 23.93 -6.14
N VAL A 95 19.59 24.51 -5.29
CA VAL A 95 20.23 25.82 -5.48
C VAL A 95 21.24 25.71 -6.63
N HIS A 96 20.75 25.60 -7.86
CA HIS A 96 21.56 25.93 -9.03
C HIS A 96 21.40 27.43 -9.27
N GLN A 97 22.39 28.19 -8.80
CA GLN A 97 22.72 29.53 -9.29
C GLN A 97 23.95 29.42 -10.19
#